data_AF-A0A1S3XV24-F1
#
_entry.id   AF-A0A1S3XV24-F1
#
_cell.length_a   1.000
_cell.length_b   1.000
_cell.length_c   1.000
_cell.angle_alpha   90.00
_cell.angle_beta   90.00
_cell.angle_gamma   90.00
#
_symmetry.space_group_name_H-M   'P 1'
#
loop_
_entity.id
_entity.type
_entity.pdbx_description
1 polymer ?
#
loop_
_entity_poly.entity_id
_entity_poly.type
_entity_poly.pdbx_seq_one_letter_code
_entity_poly.pdbx_strand_id
1 'polypeptide(L)'
;ILPSFQSTHLVVDSMKPFCHDPRNSWRQIPCNIRDQMWNQFKTKCTWHPPYQNAINSIFVKKVAQRIKDTMFAARNASKMPDWLRKDVWDKHLEKWNTTEWKADSEQLKANRASSKGGSLHTGGSISFVAHKLRLEKERGRDMSHAEVFKEMHKKKDGTREHWVETQWQQTHPPSTQPTPNDMTSLWTEVAGGVNKGRVYRFGVRRPTGHPNSLLANSSSSQNQEQMEDMRKEIRDLKQQLDSQF
;
A
#
# COMPACT_ATOMS: atom_id res chain seq x y z
N ILE A 1 -9.06 -24.13 -8.31
CA ILE A 1 -8.38 -23.12 -7.46
C ILE A 1 -8.26 -23.71 -6.06
N LEU A 2 -7.06 -23.88 -5.52
CA LEU A 2 -6.85 -24.40 -4.16
C LEU A 2 -7.44 -23.41 -3.12
N PRO A 3 -8.18 -23.88 -2.10
CA PRO A 3 -8.62 -23.04 -0.99
C PRO A 3 -7.46 -22.25 -0.37
N SER A 4 -7.70 -20.97 -0.04
CA SER A 4 -6.74 -20.03 0.57
C SER A 4 -5.95 -20.62 1.76
N PHE A 5 -6.63 -21.43 2.58
CA PHE A 5 -6.05 -22.07 3.76
C PHE A 5 -5.06 -23.19 3.42
N GLN A 6 -5.43 -24.08 2.48
CA GLN A 6 -4.54 -25.16 2.03
C GLN A 6 -3.30 -24.58 1.34
N SER A 7 -3.46 -23.55 0.51
CA SER A 7 -2.33 -22.83 -0.10
C SER A 7 -1.37 -22.25 0.94
N THR A 8 -1.89 -21.69 2.04
CA THR A 8 -1.06 -21.12 3.11
C THR A 8 -0.18 -22.17 3.77
N HIS A 9 -0.73 -23.33 4.12
CA HIS A 9 0.02 -24.39 4.78
C HIS A 9 1.17 -24.89 3.90
N LEU A 10 0.89 -25.11 2.61
CA LEU A 10 1.88 -25.56 1.63
C LEU A 10 3.03 -24.56 1.43
N VAL A 11 2.73 -23.26 1.44
CA VAL A 11 3.74 -22.20 1.38
C VAL A 11 4.66 -22.24 2.61
N VAL A 12 4.08 -22.34 3.81
CA VAL A 12 4.84 -22.38 5.06
C VAL A 12 5.72 -23.65 5.11
N ASP A 13 5.18 -24.80 4.76
CA ASP A 13 5.94 -26.06 4.77
C ASP A 13 7.08 -26.10 3.75
N SER A 14 6.94 -25.38 2.63
CA SER A 14 8.01 -25.26 1.63
C SER A 14 9.12 -24.30 2.08
N MET A 15 8.85 -23.45 3.07
CA MET A 15 9.77 -22.46 3.61
C MET A 15 10.53 -22.96 4.84
N LYS A 16 9.83 -23.63 5.78
CA LYS A 16 10.37 -24.10 7.08
C LYS A 16 11.76 -24.73 6.99
N PRO A 17 12.06 -25.63 6.01
CA PRO A 17 13.35 -26.31 5.97
C PRO A 17 14.55 -25.41 5.74
N PHE A 18 14.35 -24.14 5.36
CA PHE A 18 15.42 -23.27 4.88
C PHE A 18 15.64 -22.01 5.76
N CYS A 19 14.94 -21.92 6.88
CA CYS A 19 15.08 -20.81 7.83
C CYS A 19 16.26 -21.03 8.80
N HIS A 20 17.48 -21.11 8.24
CA HIS A 20 18.69 -21.43 9.00
C HIS A 20 19.50 -20.23 9.48
N ASP A 21 19.12 -19.02 9.08
CA ASP A 21 19.85 -17.80 9.42
C ASP A 21 18.89 -16.73 9.88
N PRO A 22 19.35 -15.78 10.71
CA PRO A 22 18.54 -14.71 11.27
C PRO A 22 18.18 -13.65 10.21
N ARG A 23 17.38 -14.07 9.23
CA ARG A 23 16.96 -13.27 8.09
C ARG A 23 15.56 -12.74 8.33
N ASN A 24 15.43 -11.42 8.39
CA ASN A 24 14.15 -10.76 8.68
C ASN A 24 13.40 -10.39 7.40
N SER A 25 13.93 -10.72 6.22
CA SER A 25 13.32 -10.35 4.94
C SER A 25 13.64 -11.34 3.82
N TRP A 26 12.67 -11.52 2.91
CA TRP A 26 12.83 -12.31 1.69
C TRP A 26 14.08 -11.92 0.89
N ARG A 27 14.38 -10.61 0.83
CA ARG A 27 15.52 -10.04 0.09
C ARG A 27 16.88 -10.45 0.64
N GLN A 28 16.98 -10.84 1.90
CA GLN A 28 18.22 -11.30 2.53
C GLN A 28 18.47 -12.80 2.31
N ILE A 29 17.47 -13.53 1.79
CA ILE A 29 17.61 -14.96 1.49
C ILE A 29 18.38 -15.11 0.18
N PRO A 30 19.48 -15.87 0.13
CA PRO A 30 20.19 -16.16 -1.10
C PRO A 30 19.29 -16.77 -2.19
N CYS A 31 19.53 -16.45 -3.46
CA CYS A 31 18.69 -16.89 -4.57
C CYS A 31 18.55 -18.42 -4.64
N ASN A 32 19.65 -19.16 -4.44
CA ASN A 32 19.64 -20.62 -4.40
C ASN A 32 18.67 -21.19 -3.35
N ILE A 33 18.57 -20.55 -2.17
CA ILE A 33 17.63 -20.96 -1.12
C ILE A 33 16.19 -20.63 -1.50
N ARG A 34 15.94 -19.47 -2.13
CA ARG A 34 14.61 -19.12 -2.66
C ARG A 34 14.15 -20.11 -3.73
N ASP A 35 15.07 -20.56 -4.58
CA ASP A 35 14.80 -21.56 -5.62
C ASP A 35 14.49 -22.93 -5.01
N GLN A 36 15.19 -23.32 -3.95
CA GLN A 36 14.88 -24.54 -3.20
C GLN A 36 13.49 -24.49 -2.56
N MET A 37 13.11 -23.37 -1.93
CA MET A 37 11.76 -23.16 -1.41
C MET A 37 10.70 -23.28 -2.51
N TRP A 38 10.96 -22.69 -3.69
CA TRP A 38 10.07 -22.78 -4.84
C TRP A 38 9.96 -24.21 -5.39
N ASN A 39 11.08 -24.93 -5.50
CA ASN A 39 11.10 -26.31 -5.94
C ASN A 39 10.31 -27.23 -4.99
N GLN A 40 10.46 -27.05 -3.67
CA GLN A 40 9.65 -27.73 -2.67
C GLN A 40 8.15 -27.45 -2.85
N PHE A 41 7.78 -26.19 -3.09
CA PHE A 41 6.38 -25.83 -3.33
C PHE A 41 5.81 -26.49 -4.60
N LYS A 42 6.59 -26.56 -5.69
CA LYS A 42 6.20 -27.24 -6.94
C LYS A 42 5.90 -28.72 -6.73
N THR A 43 6.59 -29.40 -5.81
CA THR A 43 6.34 -30.83 -5.55
C THR A 43 4.98 -31.11 -4.90
N LYS A 44 4.36 -30.08 -4.29
CA LYS A 44 3.13 -30.22 -3.51
C LYS A 44 1.89 -29.67 -4.20
N CYS A 45 2.06 -29.08 -5.38
CA CYS A 45 1.01 -28.35 -6.08
C CYS A 45 1.06 -28.66 -7.57
N THR A 46 -0.10 -28.55 -8.23
CA THR A 46 -0.22 -28.76 -9.67
C THR A 46 -0.96 -27.59 -10.30
N TRP A 47 -0.50 -27.16 -11.48
CA TRP A 47 -1.10 -26.07 -12.23
C TRP A 47 -0.75 -26.16 -13.72
N HIS A 48 -1.51 -25.44 -14.54
CA HIS A 48 -1.27 -25.35 -15.97
C HIS A 48 -0.01 -24.47 -16.26
N PRO A 49 0.93 -24.89 -17.13
CA PRO A 49 2.23 -24.21 -17.30
C PRO A 49 2.18 -22.70 -17.60
N PRO A 50 1.23 -22.17 -18.40
CA PRO A 50 1.00 -20.73 -18.57
C PRO A 50 0.90 -19.91 -17.28
N TYR A 51 0.43 -20.50 -16.17
CA TYR A 51 0.29 -19.77 -14.89
C TYR A 51 1.54 -19.82 -14.01
N GLN A 52 2.61 -20.51 -14.43
CA GLN A 52 3.86 -20.68 -13.65
C GLN A 52 4.37 -19.35 -13.07
N ASN A 53 4.48 -18.32 -13.90
CA ASN A 53 5.03 -17.02 -13.50
C ASN A 53 4.10 -16.28 -12.53
N ALA A 54 2.79 -16.35 -12.76
CA ALA A 54 1.79 -15.75 -11.88
C ALA A 54 1.80 -16.43 -10.50
N ILE A 55 1.86 -17.77 -10.47
CA ILE A 55 1.90 -18.56 -9.25
C ILE A 55 3.21 -18.31 -8.49
N ASN A 56 4.35 -18.25 -9.18
CA ASN A 56 5.63 -17.89 -8.55
C ASN A 56 5.57 -16.49 -7.91
N SER A 57 5.01 -15.50 -8.62
CA SER A 57 4.82 -14.14 -8.08
C SER A 57 3.97 -14.13 -6.81
N ILE A 58 2.88 -14.92 -6.78
CA ILE A 58 2.04 -15.08 -5.59
C ILE A 58 2.80 -15.79 -4.48
N PHE A 59 3.50 -16.88 -4.79
CA PHE A 59 4.31 -17.64 -3.84
C PHE A 59 5.34 -16.75 -3.16
N VAL A 60 6.14 -16.00 -3.92
CA VAL A 60 7.15 -15.07 -3.41
C VAL A 60 6.53 -14.05 -2.45
N LYS A 61 5.39 -13.44 -2.83
CA LYS A 61 4.67 -12.49 -1.96
C LYS A 61 4.20 -13.16 -0.67
N LYS A 62 3.66 -14.38 -0.76
CA LYS A 62 3.15 -15.11 0.40
C LYS A 62 4.27 -15.55 1.33
N VAL A 63 5.37 -16.11 0.83
CA VAL A 63 6.52 -16.48 1.66
C VAL A 63 7.10 -15.24 2.36
N ALA A 64 7.33 -14.16 1.62
CA ALA A 64 7.85 -12.92 2.19
C ALA A 64 6.98 -12.40 3.34
N GLN A 65 5.65 -12.44 3.16
CA GLN A 65 4.71 -12.05 4.21
C GLN A 65 4.75 -13.01 5.40
N ARG A 66 4.79 -14.33 5.15
CA ARG A 66 4.80 -15.36 6.21
C ARG A 66 6.05 -15.28 7.08
N ILE A 67 7.23 -15.07 6.49
CA ILE A 67 8.47 -14.85 7.26
C ILE A 67 8.31 -13.66 8.21
N LYS A 68 7.79 -12.54 7.70
CA LYS A 68 7.59 -11.32 8.48
C LYS A 68 6.58 -11.55 9.62
N ASP A 69 5.44 -12.14 9.32
CA ASP A 69 4.36 -12.35 10.29
C ASP A 69 4.77 -13.32 11.39
N THR A 70 5.42 -14.43 11.04
CA THR A 70 5.86 -15.42 12.04
C THR A 70 6.92 -14.85 12.95
N MET A 71 7.92 -14.13 12.43
CA MET A 71 8.95 -13.51 13.26
C MET A 71 8.37 -12.40 14.15
N PHE A 72 7.41 -11.62 13.64
CA PHE A 72 6.70 -10.62 14.42
C PHE A 72 5.88 -11.24 15.57
N ALA A 73 5.12 -12.31 15.28
CA ALA A 73 4.35 -13.02 16.29
C ALA A 73 5.25 -13.67 17.35
N ALA A 74 6.32 -14.34 16.92
CA ALA A 74 7.30 -14.97 17.80
C ALA A 74 7.93 -13.94 18.75
N ARG A 75 8.32 -12.78 18.24
CA ARG A 75 8.88 -11.69 19.05
C ARG A 75 7.88 -11.14 20.06
N ASN A 76 6.64 -10.87 19.65
CA ASN A 76 5.63 -10.30 20.55
C ASN A 76 5.21 -11.28 21.64
N ALA A 77 5.13 -12.58 21.32
CA ALA A 77 4.82 -13.63 22.28
C ALA A 77 6.05 -14.08 23.09
N SER A 78 7.25 -13.60 22.76
CA SER A 78 8.54 -14.13 23.25
C SER A 78 8.64 -15.65 23.14
N LYS A 79 7.99 -16.24 22.12
CA LYS A 79 7.90 -17.68 21.90
C LYS A 79 8.56 -18.05 20.59
N MET A 80 9.58 -18.90 20.66
CA MET A 80 10.26 -19.45 19.50
C MET A 80 9.31 -20.37 18.71
N PRO A 81 9.24 -20.26 17.37
CA PRO A 81 8.51 -21.24 16.56
C PRO A 81 9.14 -22.62 16.64
N ASP A 82 8.31 -23.68 16.71
CA ASP A 82 8.79 -25.08 16.90
C ASP A 82 9.74 -25.56 15.79
N TRP A 83 9.61 -25.01 14.59
CA TRP A 83 10.44 -25.36 13.43
C TRP A 83 11.75 -24.55 13.33
N LEU A 84 11.94 -23.54 14.18
CA LEU A 84 13.12 -22.69 14.16
C LEU A 84 14.20 -23.26 15.08
N ARG A 85 15.44 -23.33 14.58
CA ARG A 85 16.58 -23.79 15.39
C ARG A 85 16.93 -22.76 16.47
N LYS A 86 17.31 -23.25 17.65
CA LYS A 86 17.62 -22.41 18.82
C LYS A 86 18.76 -21.42 18.56
N ASP A 87 19.83 -21.84 17.88
CA ASP A 87 20.96 -20.96 17.53
C ASP A 87 20.56 -19.79 16.61
N VAL A 88 19.56 -20.00 15.74
CA VAL A 88 19.02 -18.95 14.87
C VAL A 88 18.15 -17.99 15.68
N TRP A 89 17.35 -18.53 16.61
CA TRP A 89 16.56 -17.73 17.53
C TRP A 89 17.43 -16.85 18.44
N ASP A 90 18.50 -17.39 19.00
CA ASP A 90 19.42 -16.64 19.86
C ASP A 90 20.05 -15.46 19.09
N LYS A 91 20.44 -15.65 17.82
CA LYS A 91 20.90 -14.55 16.95
C LYS A 91 19.82 -13.49 16.67
N HIS A 92 18.55 -13.90 16.53
CA HIS A 92 17.45 -12.94 16.41
C HIS A 92 17.28 -12.12 17.71
N LEU A 93 17.37 -12.77 18.86
CA LEU A 93 17.30 -12.11 20.16
C LEU A 93 18.46 -11.13 20.36
N GLU A 94 19.69 -11.52 20.01
CA GLU A 94 20.86 -10.64 20.07
C GLU A 94 20.62 -9.36 19.26
N LYS A 95 20.14 -9.50 18.02
CA LYS A 95 19.83 -8.37 17.14
C LYS A 95 18.67 -7.51 17.66
N TRP A 96 17.60 -8.10 18.17
CA TRP A 96 16.44 -7.35 18.67
C TRP A 96 16.69 -6.69 20.02
N ASN A 97 17.70 -7.13 20.76
CA ASN A 97 18.03 -6.57 22.06
C ASN A 97 19.04 -5.41 22.01
N THR A 98 19.61 -5.11 20.83
CA THR A 98 20.47 -3.92 20.68
C THR A 98 19.70 -2.64 20.98
N THR A 99 20.40 -1.67 21.56
CA THR A 99 19.84 -0.36 21.93
C THR A 99 19.34 0.40 20.71
N GLU A 100 20.12 0.38 19.62
CA GLU A 100 19.74 0.97 18.33
C GLU A 100 18.41 0.40 17.81
N TRP A 101 18.27 -0.93 17.80
CA TRP A 101 17.06 -1.57 17.28
C TRP A 101 15.83 -1.25 18.14
N LYS A 102 15.99 -1.21 19.47
CA LYS A 102 14.92 -0.82 20.40
C LYS A 102 14.52 0.64 20.21
N ALA A 103 15.48 1.55 20.04
CA ALA A 103 15.22 2.96 19.77
C ALA A 103 14.44 3.15 18.47
N ASP A 104 14.88 2.51 17.39
CA ASP A 104 14.17 2.53 16.10
C ASP A 104 12.75 1.96 16.22
N SER A 105 12.59 0.85 16.94
CA SER A 105 11.28 0.22 17.14
C SER A 105 10.33 1.13 17.91
N GLU A 106 10.78 1.76 19.00
CA GLU A 106 9.97 2.71 19.77
C GLU A 106 9.68 3.99 18.96
N GLN A 107 10.63 4.49 18.17
CA GLN A 107 10.37 5.62 17.27
C GLN A 107 9.31 5.28 16.22
N LEU A 108 9.39 4.10 15.59
CA LEU A 108 8.39 3.62 14.63
C LEU A 108 7.02 3.36 15.29
N LYS A 109 6.99 3.00 16.57
CA LYS A 109 5.76 2.85 17.35
C LYS A 109 5.16 4.21 17.67
N ALA A 110 5.96 5.17 18.13
CA ALA A 110 5.54 6.56 18.35
C ALA A 110 5.03 7.21 17.06
N ASN A 111 5.71 7.00 15.93
CA ASN A 111 5.26 7.50 14.62
C ASN A 111 3.90 6.91 14.19
N ARG A 112 3.62 5.64 14.53
CA ARG A 112 2.32 5.01 14.27
C ARG A 112 1.23 5.45 15.24
N ALA A 113 1.58 5.70 16.50
CA ALA A 113 0.68 6.21 17.54
C ALA A 113 0.40 7.71 17.41
N SER A 114 1.25 8.43 16.67
CA SER A 114 1.06 9.84 16.36
C SER A 114 -0.27 10.06 15.64
N SER A 115 -1.07 10.99 16.16
CA SER A 115 -2.30 11.46 15.50
C SER A 115 -2.00 12.42 14.34
N LYS A 116 -0.76 12.94 14.29
CA LYS A 116 -0.27 13.82 13.22
C LYS A 116 0.14 13.02 11.99
N GLY A 117 -0.24 13.49 10.80
CA GLY A 117 0.21 12.94 9.51
C GLY A 117 -0.78 11.99 8.84
N GLY A 118 -0.28 11.03 8.06
CA GLY A 118 -1.10 10.10 7.25
C GLY A 118 -1.93 9.08 8.03
N SER A 119 -1.86 9.08 9.36
CA SER A 119 -2.62 8.20 10.26
C SER A 119 -4.14 8.42 10.17
N LEU A 120 -4.57 9.66 9.87
CA LEU A 120 -5.97 10.05 9.73
C LEU A 120 -6.41 10.22 8.28
N HIS A 121 -6.04 9.29 7.42
CA HIS A 121 -6.54 9.28 6.05
C HIS A 121 -7.89 8.55 5.98
N THR A 122 -8.99 9.31 5.92
CA THR A 122 -10.35 8.75 5.84
C THR A 122 -10.82 8.51 4.40
N GLY A 123 -10.10 9.00 3.38
CA GLY A 123 -10.47 8.87 1.96
C GLY A 123 -10.44 7.45 1.38
N GLY A 124 -10.12 6.43 2.17
CA GLY A 124 -10.09 5.03 1.74
C GLY A 124 -9.03 4.74 0.67
N SER A 125 -9.28 3.71 -0.14
CA SER A 125 -8.42 3.26 -1.24
C SER A 125 -8.63 4.03 -2.56
N ILE A 126 -9.29 5.19 -2.49
CA ILE A 126 -9.55 6.05 -3.64
C ILE A 126 -8.42 7.08 -3.77
N SER A 127 -7.98 7.35 -4.99
CA SER A 127 -6.93 8.35 -5.22
C SER A 127 -7.41 9.76 -4.85
N PHE A 128 -6.49 10.65 -4.51
CA PHE A 128 -6.80 12.05 -4.24
C PHE A 128 -7.55 12.70 -5.42
N VAL A 129 -7.12 12.42 -6.65
CA VAL A 129 -7.76 12.94 -7.88
C VAL A 129 -9.19 12.44 -8.01
N ALA A 130 -9.42 11.14 -7.82
CA ALA A 130 -10.77 10.59 -7.87
C ALA A 130 -11.66 11.16 -6.75
N HIS A 131 -11.10 11.38 -5.56
CA HIS A 131 -11.82 12.00 -4.45
C HIS A 131 -12.15 13.48 -4.74
N LYS A 132 -11.24 14.21 -5.39
CA LYS A 132 -11.46 15.58 -5.87
C LYS A 132 -12.60 15.62 -6.88
N LEU A 133 -12.53 14.83 -7.94
CA LEU A 133 -13.57 14.78 -8.98
C LEU A 133 -14.95 14.45 -8.40
N ARG A 134 -15.01 13.53 -7.43
CA ARG A 134 -16.27 13.20 -6.75
C ARG A 134 -16.83 14.40 -5.98
N LEU A 135 -15.99 15.10 -5.23
CA LEU A 135 -16.38 16.28 -4.47
C LEU A 135 -16.79 17.45 -5.38
N GLU A 136 -16.12 17.64 -6.51
CA GLU A 136 -16.47 18.68 -7.50
C GLU A 136 -17.85 18.41 -8.10
N LYS A 137 -18.13 17.14 -8.45
CA LYS A 137 -19.46 16.73 -8.92
C LYS A 137 -20.54 16.91 -7.84
N GLU A 138 -20.25 16.52 -6.60
CA GLU A 138 -21.18 16.64 -5.47
C GLU A 138 -21.49 18.11 -5.12
N ARG A 139 -20.50 19.01 -5.22
CA ARG A 139 -20.63 20.43 -4.84
C ARG A 139 -20.95 21.36 -6.01
N GLY A 140 -20.89 20.87 -7.25
CA GLY A 140 -21.13 21.66 -8.46
C GLY A 140 -20.12 22.79 -8.69
N ARG A 141 -18.92 22.69 -8.09
CA ARG A 141 -17.84 23.68 -8.25
C ARG A 141 -16.47 23.01 -8.16
N ASP A 142 -15.47 23.69 -8.70
CA ASP A 142 -14.08 23.29 -8.54
C ASP A 142 -13.67 23.29 -7.06
N MET A 143 -12.91 22.27 -6.67
CA MET A 143 -12.45 22.05 -5.32
C MET A 143 -10.95 22.27 -5.25
N SER A 144 -10.52 23.12 -4.33
CA SER A 144 -9.09 23.33 -4.10
C SER A 144 -8.46 22.10 -3.43
N HIS A 145 -7.15 21.95 -3.59
CA HIS A 145 -6.43 20.82 -3.00
C HIS A 145 -6.55 20.79 -1.47
N ALA A 146 -6.53 21.97 -0.83
CA ALA A 146 -6.64 22.05 0.63
C ALA A 146 -8.06 21.71 1.12
N GLU A 147 -9.10 22.02 0.33
CA GLU A 147 -10.48 21.61 0.66
C GLU A 147 -10.65 20.09 0.57
N VAL A 148 -10.12 19.47 -0.49
CA VAL A 148 -10.12 18.01 -0.63
C VAL A 148 -9.31 17.37 0.51
N PHE A 149 -8.17 17.96 0.89
CA PHE A 149 -7.38 17.54 2.04
C PHE A 149 -8.20 17.54 3.35
N LYS A 150 -8.94 18.62 3.63
CA LYS A 150 -9.80 18.72 4.83
C LYS A 150 -10.88 17.64 4.86
N GLU A 151 -11.49 17.34 3.72
CA GLU A 151 -12.52 16.30 3.67
C GLU A 151 -11.94 14.90 3.83
N MET A 152 -10.76 14.66 3.28
CA MET A 152 -10.07 13.37 3.42
C MET A 152 -9.51 13.14 4.84
N HIS A 153 -9.45 14.18 5.69
CA HIS A 153 -8.84 14.16 7.04
C HIS A 153 -9.86 14.55 8.12
N LYS A 154 -11.09 14.08 7.92
CA LYS A 154 -12.22 14.23 8.82
C LYS A 154 -12.52 12.88 9.45
N LYS A 155 -12.74 12.84 10.77
CA LYS A 155 -13.17 11.63 11.50
C LYS A 155 -14.63 11.31 11.16
N LYS A 156 -15.08 10.10 11.48
CA LYS A 156 -16.47 9.66 11.18
C LYS A 156 -17.54 10.52 11.89
N ASP A 157 -17.23 11.03 13.07
CA ASP A 157 -18.05 11.97 13.84
C ASP A 157 -18.06 13.39 13.26
N GLY A 158 -17.29 13.62 12.20
CA GLY A 158 -17.16 14.88 11.50
C GLY A 158 -16.15 15.86 12.07
N THR A 159 -15.46 15.49 13.16
CA THR A 159 -14.40 16.32 13.75
C THR A 159 -13.12 16.25 12.91
N ARG A 160 -12.32 17.32 12.99
CA ARG A 160 -10.99 17.39 12.37
C ARG A 160 -9.98 17.66 13.46
N GLU A 161 -8.79 17.07 13.34
CA GLU A 161 -7.73 17.36 14.31
C GLU A 161 -7.15 18.76 14.06
N HIS A 162 -6.72 19.41 15.14
CA HIS A 162 -6.18 20.78 15.10
C HIS A 162 -5.11 20.97 14.02
N TRP A 163 -4.21 19.98 13.86
CA TRP A 163 -3.15 20.06 12.85
C TRP A 163 -3.66 20.07 11.40
N VAL A 164 -4.82 19.46 11.12
CA VAL A 164 -5.47 19.49 9.80
C VAL A 164 -5.93 20.90 9.48
N GLU A 165 -6.47 21.59 10.49
CA GLU A 165 -6.91 22.97 10.38
C GLU A 165 -5.72 23.91 10.23
N THR A 166 -4.67 23.76 11.04
CA THR A 166 -3.44 24.56 10.94
C THR A 166 -2.80 24.43 9.56
N GLN A 167 -2.72 23.21 9.00
CA GLN A 167 -2.15 22.98 7.68
C GLN A 167 -3.00 23.61 6.57
N TRP A 168 -4.33 23.55 6.68
CA TRP A 168 -5.19 24.23 5.73
C TRP A 168 -5.04 25.75 5.78
N GLN A 169 -5.04 26.34 6.99
CA GLN A 169 -4.88 27.78 7.17
C GLN A 169 -3.56 28.29 6.57
N GLN A 170 -2.46 27.54 6.74
CA GLN A 170 -1.17 27.85 6.11
C GLN A 170 -1.23 27.84 4.57
N THR A 171 -2.15 27.06 3.99
CA THR A 171 -2.32 26.98 2.52
C THR A 171 -3.37 27.95 1.97
N HIS A 172 -4.03 28.75 2.82
CA HIS A 172 -5.05 29.74 2.45
C HIS A 172 -4.74 31.08 3.15
N PRO A 173 -3.85 31.92 2.61
CA PRO A 173 -3.56 33.22 3.22
C PRO A 173 -4.82 34.11 3.21
N PRO A 174 -5.06 34.89 4.27
CA PRO A 174 -6.14 35.86 4.27
C PRO A 174 -5.71 37.03 3.37
N SER A 175 -6.48 37.30 2.30
CA SER A 175 -6.54 38.58 1.57
C SER A 175 -6.14 38.63 0.08
N THR A 176 -5.89 37.53 -0.64
CA THR A 176 -5.88 37.55 -2.11
C THR A 176 -6.27 36.19 -2.63
N GLN A 177 -7.23 36.09 -3.57
CA GLN A 177 -7.56 34.81 -4.21
C GLN A 177 -6.35 34.31 -5.00
N PRO A 178 -5.62 33.28 -4.55
CA PRO A 178 -4.43 32.82 -5.24
C PRO A 178 -4.86 31.99 -6.44
N THR A 179 -4.11 32.05 -7.55
CA THR A 179 -4.42 31.23 -8.71
C THR A 179 -4.24 29.74 -8.35
N PRO A 180 -4.87 28.80 -9.08
CA PRO A 180 -4.70 27.36 -8.83
C PRO A 180 -3.22 26.89 -8.82
N ASN A 181 -2.34 27.58 -9.56
CA ASN A 181 -0.90 27.33 -9.57
C ASN A 181 -0.21 27.83 -8.29
N ASP A 182 -0.62 28.99 -7.77
CA ASP A 182 -0.12 29.55 -6.51
C ASP A 182 -0.52 28.65 -5.34
N MET A 183 -1.76 28.17 -5.36
CA MET A 183 -2.28 27.21 -4.39
C MET A 183 -1.50 25.90 -4.40
N THR A 184 -1.16 25.39 -5.59
CA THR A 184 -0.38 24.16 -5.74
C THR A 184 1.06 24.32 -5.26
N SER A 185 1.65 25.50 -5.48
CA SER A 185 3.02 25.82 -5.05
C SER A 185 3.10 26.00 -3.54
N LEU A 186 2.17 26.75 -2.94
CA LEU A 186 2.04 26.91 -1.50
C LEU A 186 1.80 25.56 -0.79
N TRP A 187 0.97 24.70 -1.38
CA TRP A 187 0.77 23.35 -0.86
C TRP A 187 2.05 22.50 -0.93
N THR A 188 2.81 22.63 -2.01
CA THR A 188 4.09 21.92 -2.14
C THR A 188 5.06 22.36 -1.05
N GLU A 189 5.13 23.64 -0.73
CA GLU A 189 5.97 24.17 0.35
C GLU A 189 5.52 23.66 1.73
N VAL A 190 4.24 23.84 2.08
CA VAL A 190 3.66 23.42 3.36
C VAL A 190 3.78 21.90 3.56
N ALA A 191 3.69 21.12 2.49
CA ALA A 191 3.82 19.66 2.52
C ALA A 191 5.28 19.15 2.60
N GLY A 192 6.26 20.04 2.75
CA GLY A 192 7.68 19.69 2.86
C GLY A 192 8.39 19.46 1.53
N GLY A 193 7.85 20.03 0.44
CA GLY A 193 8.46 20.02 -0.88
C GLY A 193 8.25 18.73 -1.68
N VAL A 194 9.03 18.61 -2.76
CA VAL A 194 9.09 17.41 -3.60
C VAL A 194 10.13 16.45 -3.03
N ASN A 195 9.72 15.24 -2.66
CA ASN A 195 10.61 14.16 -2.23
C ASN A 195 10.57 13.01 -3.25
N LYS A 196 11.71 12.63 -3.82
CA LYS A 196 11.83 11.57 -4.85
C LYS A 196 10.86 11.78 -6.03
N GLY A 197 10.76 13.02 -6.51
CA GLY A 197 9.86 13.41 -7.61
C GLY A 197 8.37 13.41 -7.25
N ARG A 198 8.03 13.22 -5.97
CA ARG A 198 6.65 13.19 -5.48
C ARG A 198 6.41 14.25 -4.43
N VAL A 199 5.29 14.94 -4.52
CA VAL A 199 4.79 15.77 -3.43
C VAL A 199 3.84 14.93 -2.61
N TYR A 200 3.94 15.04 -1.28
CA TYR A 200 3.05 14.32 -0.38
C TYR A 200 1.59 14.55 -0.80
N ARG A 201 0.84 13.45 -1.01
CA ARG A 201 -0.55 13.38 -1.53
C ARG A 201 -0.83 13.83 -2.96
N PHE A 202 0.00 14.68 -3.54
CA PHE A 202 -0.04 15.02 -4.96
C PHE A 202 0.48 13.89 -5.86
N GLY A 203 1.33 13.01 -5.32
CA GLY A 203 1.98 11.98 -6.14
C GLY A 203 3.05 12.61 -7.03
N VAL A 204 3.26 12.08 -8.23
CA VAL A 204 4.30 12.56 -9.16
C VAL A 204 3.92 13.95 -9.70
N ARG A 205 4.78 14.94 -9.52
CA ARG A 205 4.59 16.29 -10.07
C ARG A 205 4.90 16.25 -11.58
N ARG A 206 3.92 16.49 -12.45
CA ARG A 206 4.17 16.76 -13.87
C ARG A 206 4.25 18.27 -14.08
N PRO A 207 5.35 18.83 -14.60
CA PRO A 207 5.41 20.23 -15.00
C PRO A 207 4.39 20.49 -16.11
N THR A 208 3.53 21.48 -15.93
CA THR A 208 2.61 21.96 -16.97
C THR A 208 3.42 22.84 -17.93
N GLY A 209 3.69 22.40 -19.17
CA GLY A 209 4.31 23.30 -20.16
C GLY A 209 5.13 22.74 -21.33
N HIS A 210 5.22 21.42 -21.56
CA HIS A 210 5.94 20.91 -22.75
C HIS A 210 5.07 19.97 -23.60
N PRO A 211 5.02 20.16 -24.94
CA PRO A 211 4.36 19.21 -25.84
C PRO A 211 5.20 17.93 -26.00
N ASN A 212 4.49 16.82 -25.90
CA ASN A 212 4.80 15.38 -26.08
C ASN A 212 6.12 14.93 -26.75
N SER A 213 6.70 13.82 -26.24
CA SER A 213 6.80 12.54 -26.97
C SER A 213 7.32 11.41 -26.06
N LEU A 214 6.76 10.19 -26.20
CA LEU A 214 7.23 8.89 -25.70
C LEU A 214 7.08 8.54 -24.20
N LEU A 215 5.84 8.24 -23.77
CA LEU A 215 5.48 7.07 -22.94
C LEU A 215 3.97 7.12 -22.65
N ALA A 216 3.18 6.79 -23.68
CA ALA A 216 1.80 6.39 -23.47
C ALA A 216 1.84 5.03 -22.78
N ASN A 217 1.48 4.99 -21.49
CA ASN A 217 0.77 3.89 -20.82
C ASN A 217 0.72 4.16 -19.31
N SER A 218 -0.13 5.10 -18.92
CA SER A 218 -0.68 5.17 -17.56
C SER A 218 -1.96 6.01 -17.59
N SER A 219 -2.95 5.59 -18.38
CA SER A 219 -4.27 6.20 -18.38
C SER A 219 -5.16 5.52 -17.35
N SER A 220 -5.27 6.13 -16.17
CA SER A 220 -6.27 5.78 -15.17
C SER A 220 -7.70 6.00 -15.68
N SER A 221 -7.92 6.87 -16.69
CA SER A 221 -9.24 7.10 -17.27
C SER A 221 -9.69 5.96 -18.19
N GLN A 222 -8.80 5.46 -19.07
CA GLN A 222 -9.11 4.31 -19.93
C GLN A 222 -9.48 3.07 -19.10
N ASN A 223 -8.81 2.84 -17.97
CA ASN A 223 -9.14 1.73 -17.08
C ASN A 223 -10.49 1.90 -16.34
N GLN A 224 -10.94 3.15 -16.13
CA GLN A 224 -12.21 3.43 -15.46
C GLN A 224 -13.39 3.34 -16.43
N GLU A 225 -13.26 3.91 -17.62
CA GLU A 225 -14.23 3.82 -18.72
C GLU A 225 -14.44 2.34 -19.13
N GLN A 226 -13.34 1.59 -19.29
CA GLN A 226 -13.42 0.14 -19.54
C GLN A 226 -14.09 -0.65 -18.41
N MET A 227 -13.93 -0.22 -17.15
CA MET A 227 -14.58 -0.89 -16.02
C MET A 227 -16.08 -0.54 -15.93
N GLU A 228 -16.46 0.67 -16.32
CA GLU A 228 -17.85 1.12 -16.39
C GLU A 228 -18.59 0.46 -17.56
N ASP A 229 -17.94 0.32 -18.72
CA ASP A 229 -18.47 -0.42 -19.87
C ASP A 229 -18.66 -1.90 -19.56
N MET A 230 -17.68 -2.54 -18.92
CA MET A 230 -17.78 -3.95 -18.54
C MET A 230 -18.87 -4.18 -17.47
N ARG A 231 -19.12 -3.20 -16.59
CA ARG A 231 -20.26 -3.23 -15.64
C ARG A 231 -21.60 -3.04 -16.34
N LYS A 232 -21.64 -2.29 -17.44
CA LYS A 232 -22.83 -2.12 -18.26
C LYS A 232 -23.16 -3.43 -18.99
N GLU A 233 -22.17 -4.05 -19.62
CA GLU A 233 -22.34 -5.32 -20.33
C GLU A 233 -22.84 -6.46 -19.40
N ILE A 234 -22.31 -6.55 -18.17
CA ILE A 234 -22.79 -7.51 -17.17
C ILE A 234 -24.25 -7.25 -16.77
N ARG A 235 -24.72 -6.00 -16.75
CA ARG A 235 -26.12 -5.68 -16.45
C ARG A 235 -27.03 -6.08 -17.60
N ASP A 236 -26.62 -5.78 -18.83
CA ASP A 236 -27.39 -6.10 -20.03
C ASP A 236 -27.53 -7.62 -20.21
N LEU A 237 -26.43 -8.38 -20.01
CA LEU A 237 -26.46 -9.85 -20.06
C LEU A 237 -27.35 -10.47 -18.97
N LYS A 238 -27.36 -9.89 -17.77
CA LYS A 238 -28.27 -10.34 -16.69
C LYS A 238 -29.74 -10.09 -17.06
N GLN A 239 -30.05 -8.92 -17.62
CA GLN A 239 -31.41 -8.61 -18.07
C GLN A 239 -31.87 -9.53 -19.22
N GLN A 240 -30.99 -9.90 -20.13
CA GLN A 240 -31.31 -10.86 -21.20
C GLN A 240 -31.60 -12.25 -20.66
N LEU A 241 -30.84 -12.71 -19.65
CA LEU A 241 -31.07 -14.02 -19.04
C LEU A 241 -32.38 -14.06 -18.24
N ASP A 242 -32.69 -12.98 -17.53
CA ASP A 242 -33.94 -12.85 -16.75
C ASP A 242 -35.18 -12.66 -17.65
N SER A 243 -34.99 -12.33 -18.93
CA SER A 243 -36.07 -12.22 -19.93
C SER A 243 -36.32 -13.52 -20.72
N GLN A 244 -35.52 -14.57 -20.47
CA GLN A 244 -35.65 -15.89 -21.11
C GLN A 244 -36.30 -16.95 -20.19
N PHE A 245 -36.74 -16.56 -19.00
CA PHE A 245 -37.54 -17.36 -18.07
C PHE A 245 -38.78 -16.57 -17.63
#